data_AF-A0A913Y4Z5-F1
#
_entry.id   AF-A0A913Y4Z5-F1
#
_cell.length_a   1.000
_cell.length_b   1.000
_cell.length_c   1.000
_cell.angle_alpha   90.00
_cell.angle_beta   90.00
_cell.angle_gamma   90.00
#
_symmetry.space_group_name_H-M   'P 1'
#
loop_
_entity.id
_entity.type
_entity.pdbx_description
1 polymer ?
#
loop_
_entity_poly.entity_id
_entity_poly.type
_entity_poly.pdbx_seq_one_letter_code
_entity_poly.pdbx_strand_id
1 'polypeptide(L)'
;MQNLRSLPLSSYFVEKEMCSFLSTNMEHTWDEFYFKRSFLGVIEKYLETVEDMESTILVPSRLMGLEMTELLSKTNGDSYLEGLDMRAFYSYMKAVKTQIALGCSYILENDERNSPFQCKLRESTKQINQIILIAKYITIFAQNIAFQSRTITYKEFENNVRFTQIQTLHGSLKEMLKAVDEMEKAVLFPCLLKDHGTVDDLPKISNSSSPNVDNLHDVFTLLKLLKNEILSSPRDSQIPEDSFHIMLSDLYQALLVYTSLTSNLTKRYKQEVQCV
;
A
#
# COMPACT_ATOMS: atom_id res chain seq x y z
N MET A 1 -23.95 -36.61 65.33
CA MET A 1 -22.83 -37.54 65.09
C MET A 1 -22.15 -37.15 63.79
N GLN A 2 -20.83 -36.91 63.88
CA GLN A 2 -19.76 -37.07 62.86
C GLN A 2 -19.96 -36.42 61.48
N ASN A 3 -19.36 -35.27 61.19
CA ASN A 3 -17.96 -34.97 60.77
C ASN A 3 -17.51 -35.47 59.37
N LEU A 4 -17.23 -34.45 58.54
CA LEU A 4 -16.08 -34.27 57.64
C LEU A 4 -15.99 -35.11 56.35
N ARG A 5 -16.08 -34.41 55.21
CA ARG A 5 -14.91 -34.18 54.33
C ARG A 5 -15.10 -32.95 53.46
N SER A 6 -14.27 -31.95 53.74
CA SER A 6 -13.96 -30.79 52.91
C SER A 6 -13.10 -31.20 51.70
N LEU A 7 -13.44 -30.67 50.52
CA LEU A 7 -12.50 -30.47 49.41
C LEU A 7 -12.65 -29.04 48.88
N PRO A 8 -11.57 -28.39 48.43
CA PRO A 8 -11.50 -26.94 48.30
C PRO A 8 -12.14 -26.44 47.00
N LEU A 9 -12.73 -25.25 47.10
CA LEU A 9 -12.91 -24.31 45.99
C LEU A 9 -11.58 -24.11 45.25
N SER A 10 -11.64 -24.00 43.92
CA SER A 10 -10.64 -23.41 43.00
C SER A 10 -10.14 -24.37 41.91
N SER A 11 -10.96 -24.60 40.89
CA SER A 11 -10.48 -25.03 39.57
C SER A 11 -11.38 -24.64 38.40
N TYR A 12 -12.62 -24.18 38.64
CA TYR A 12 -13.58 -23.85 37.58
C TYR A 12 -13.56 -22.40 37.07
N PHE A 13 -12.61 -21.57 37.51
CA PHE A 13 -12.51 -20.15 37.11
C PHE A 13 -11.17 -19.76 36.47
N VAL A 14 -10.34 -20.71 36.06
CA VAL A 14 -9.03 -20.41 35.42
C VAL A 14 -9.02 -20.70 33.91
N GLU A 15 -9.94 -21.51 33.37
CA GLU A 15 -9.93 -21.83 31.94
C GLU A 15 -10.53 -20.75 31.03
N LYS A 16 -11.31 -19.80 31.57
CA LYS A 16 -11.96 -18.77 30.74
C LYS A 16 -11.05 -17.58 30.41
N GLU A 17 -10.00 -17.33 31.18
CA GLU A 17 -9.02 -16.27 30.91
C GLU A 17 -7.83 -16.74 30.05
N MET A 18 -7.54 -18.05 30.00
CA MET A 18 -6.47 -18.57 29.14
C MET A 18 -6.85 -18.60 27.65
N CYS A 19 -8.12 -18.85 27.31
CA CYS A 19 -8.56 -18.83 25.90
C CYS A 19 -8.67 -17.42 25.32
N SER A 20 -8.99 -16.40 26.12
CA SER A 20 -8.98 -15.01 25.64
C SER A 20 -7.57 -14.48 25.42
N PHE A 21 -6.60 -14.90 26.23
CA PHE A 21 -5.20 -14.44 26.12
C PHE A 21 -4.46 -15.06 24.92
N LEU A 22 -4.82 -16.28 24.53
CA LEU A 22 -4.28 -16.92 23.32
C LEU A 22 -4.92 -16.40 22.03
N SER A 23 -6.21 -16.04 22.06
CA SER A 23 -6.92 -15.55 20.87
C SER A 23 -6.48 -14.15 20.46
N THR A 24 -6.33 -13.21 21.40
CA THR A 24 -5.92 -11.83 21.09
C THR A 24 -4.45 -11.73 20.71
N ASN A 25 -3.56 -12.52 21.34
CA ASN A 25 -2.15 -12.52 20.96
C ASN A 25 -1.92 -13.12 19.58
N MET A 26 -2.63 -14.21 19.23
CA MET A 26 -2.54 -14.78 17.88
C MET A 26 -3.07 -13.79 16.83
N GLU A 27 -4.24 -13.16 17.02
CA GLU A 27 -4.78 -12.16 16.09
C GLU A 27 -3.79 -11.02 15.83
N HIS A 28 -3.16 -10.46 16.87
CA HIS A 28 -2.12 -9.44 16.70
C HIS A 28 -0.86 -9.95 15.97
N THR A 29 -0.48 -11.23 16.15
CA THR A 29 0.67 -11.79 15.42
C THR A 29 0.36 -12.03 13.95
N TRP A 30 -0.88 -12.42 13.63
CA TRP A 30 -1.34 -12.58 12.26
C TRP A 30 -1.44 -11.23 11.56
N ASP A 31 -2.06 -10.22 12.19
CA ASP A 31 -2.14 -8.86 11.64
C ASP A 31 -0.75 -8.27 11.39
N GLU A 32 0.20 -8.44 12.31
CA GLU A 32 1.58 -7.98 12.10
C GLU A 32 2.31 -8.76 11.00
N PHE A 33 2.06 -10.07 10.88
CA PHE A 33 2.67 -10.92 9.85
C PHE A 33 2.13 -10.65 8.44
N TYR A 34 0.81 -10.47 8.31
CA TYR A 34 0.17 -10.09 7.06
C TYR A 34 0.52 -8.66 6.69
N PHE A 35 0.56 -7.74 7.65
CA PHE A 35 0.99 -6.37 7.42
C PHE A 35 2.43 -6.30 6.91
N LYS A 36 3.37 -7.10 7.45
CA LYS A 36 4.76 -7.17 6.96
C LYS A 36 4.90 -7.64 5.50
N ARG A 37 3.91 -8.37 4.98
CA ARG A 37 3.85 -8.84 3.59
C ARG A 37 2.91 -8.03 2.71
N SER A 38 2.12 -7.15 3.30
CA SER A 38 1.26 -6.20 2.60
C SER A 38 2.09 -5.19 1.81
N PHE A 39 1.47 -4.53 0.85
CA PHE A 39 2.16 -3.49 0.10
C PHE A 39 2.59 -2.32 0.98
N LEU A 40 1.77 -1.95 1.99
CA LEU A 40 2.14 -0.96 2.98
C LEU A 40 3.36 -1.38 3.80
N GLY A 41 3.43 -2.64 4.24
CA GLY A 41 4.58 -3.16 4.98
C GLY A 41 5.87 -3.14 4.15
N VAL A 42 5.78 -3.44 2.85
CA VAL A 42 6.94 -3.33 1.94
C VAL A 42 7.39 -1.88 1.79
N ILE A 43 6.46 -0.93 1.68
CA ILE A 43 6.79 0.51 1.64
C ILE A 43 7.46 0.94 2.95
N GLU A 44 6.89 0.59 4.10
CA GLU A 44 7.45 0.97 5.41
C GLU A 44 8.83 0.36 5.61
N LYS A 45 9.02 -0.92 5.26
CA LYS A 45 10.33 -1.59 5.30
C LYS A 45 11.36 -0.92 4.39
N TYR A 46 10.95 -0.51 3.20
CA TYR A 46 11.81 0.24 2.29
C TYR A 46 12.24 1.59 2.91
N LEU A 47 11.29 2.36 3.45
CA LEU A 47 11.56 3.67 4.07
C LEU A 47 12.54 3.53 5.25
N GLU A 48 12.31 2.55 6.13
CA GLU A 48 13.23 2.22 7.23
C GLU A 48 14.64 1.87 6.74
N THR A 49 14.73 1.07 5.68
CA THR A 49 16.01 0.60 5.15
C THR A 49 16.82 1.74 4.51
N VAL A 50 16.15 2.66 3.83
CA VAL A 50 16.81 3.87 3.28
C VAL A 50 17.19 4.84 4.40
N GLU A 51 16.42 4.95 5.48
CA GLU A 51 16.80 5.71 6.68
C GLU A 51 18.06 5.13 7.36
N ASP A 52 18.15 3.81 7.52
CA ASP A 52 19.36 3.13 8.03
C ASP A 52 20.57 3.38 7.11
N MET A 53 20.35 3.36 5.80
CA MET A 53 21.38 3.71 4.82
C MET A 53 21.85 5.15 4.98
N GLU A 54 20.93 6.12 5.08
CA GLU A 54 21.27 7.55 5.23
C GLU A 54 22.03 7.82 6.53
N SER A 55 21.62 7.19 7.64
CA SER A 55 22.30 7.33 8.94
C SER A 55 23.65 6.61 8.99
N THR A 56 23.84 5.54 8.21
CA THR A 56 25.12 4.82 8.11
C THR A 56 26.12 5.51 7.18
N ILE A 57 25.68 5.94 5.99
CA ILE A 57 26.56 6.44 4.93
C ILE A 57 26.81 7.93 5.12
N LEU A 58 27.73 8.24 6.05
CA LEU A 58 28.09 9.62 6.41
C LEU A 58 28.90 10.33 5.32
N VAL A 59 29.64 9.58 4.50
CA VAL A 59 30.49 10.12 3.43
C VAL A 59 30.17 9.44 2.10
N PRO A 60 29.11 9.88 1.38
CA PRO A 60 28.69 9.27 0.12
C PRO A 60 29.72 9.34 -1.02
N SER A 61 30.71 10.23 -0.94
CA SER A 61 31.79 10.33 -1.94
C SER A 61 32.70 9.10 -1.97
N ARG A 62 32.76 8.32 -0.89
CA ARG A 62 33.49 7.04 -0.84
C ARG A 62 32.90 5.97 -1.75
N LEU A 63 31.65 6.16 -2.20
CA LEU A 63 30.95 5.26 -3.13
C LEU A 63 31.17 5.65 -4.60
N MET A 64 31.88 6.74 -4.87
CA MET A 64 32.09 7.23 -6.23
C MET A 64 32.99 6.29 -7.02
N GLY A 65 32.60 5.97 -8.26
CA GLY A 65 33.38 5.10 -9.14
C GLY A 65 33.34 3.60 -8.78
N LEU A 66 32.55 3.20 -7.77
CA LEU A 66 32.21 1.80 -7.52
C LEU A 66 31.01 1.42 -8.38
N GLU A 67 31.18 0.38 -9.19
CA GLU A 67 30.11 -0.10 -10.07
C GLU A 67 29.03 -0.86 -9.30
N MET A 68 27.78 -0.72 -9.75
CA MET A 68 26.65 -1.46 -9.19
C MET A 68 26.64 -2.95 -9.56
N THR A 69 27.47 -3.39 -10.51
CA THR A 69 27.56 -4.76 -11.00
C THR A 69 27.84 -5.79 -9.89
N GLU A 70 28.60 -5.42 -8.87
CA GLU A 70 28.84 -6.25 -7.68
C GLU A 70 27.55 -6.51 -6.87
N LEU A 71 26.67 -5.50 -6.78
CA LEU A 71 25.42 -5.56 -6.02
C LEU A 71 24.25 -6.16 -6.85
N LEU A 72 24.29 -6.00 -8.17
CA LEU A 72 23.26 -6.44 -9.12
C LEU A 72 23.39 -7.90 -9.57
N SER A 73 24.49 -8.59 -9.23
CA SER A 73 24.83 -9.96 -9.69
C SER A 73 23.79 -11.07 -9.38
N LYS A 74 22.66 -10.75 -8.74
CA LYS A 74 21.55 -11.66 -8.42
C LYS A 74 20.16 -11.19 -8.86
N THR A 75 20.04 -10.03 -9.50
CA THR A 75 18.74 -9.43 -9.82
C THR A 75 18.58 -9.26 -11.31
N ASN A 76 17.75 -10.09 -11.94
CA ASN A 76 17.15 -9.77 -13.22
C ASN A 76 16.24 -8.54 -13.00
N GLY A 77 16.67 -7.32 -13.33
CA GLY A 77 15.73 -6.20 -13.27
C GLY A 77 16.33 -4.80 -13.25
N ASP A 78 15.78 -4.00 -14.17
CA ASP A 78 15.87 -2.55 -14.31
C ASP A 78 17.18 -2.03 -14.93
N SER A 79 17.20 -1.96 -16.27
CA SER A 79 18.33 -1.46 -17.08
C SER A 79 18.76 -0.04 -16.71
N TYR A 80 17.89 0.72 -16.04
CA TYR A 80 18.22 2.04 -15.49
C TYR A 80 19.24 1.96 -14.36
N LEU A 81 19.22 0.90 -13.53
CA LEU A 81 20.13 0.73 -12.41
C LEU A 81 21.54 0.28 -12.84
N GLU A 82 21.64 -0.46 -13.95
CA GLU A 82 22.91 -0.96 -14.49
C GLU A 82 23.85 0.17 -14.92
N GLY A 83 23.31 1.34 -15.26
CA GLY A 83 24.07 2.52 -15.65
C GLY A 83 24.52 3.44 -14.50
N LEU A 84 24.19 3.11 -13.25
CA LEU A 84 24.48 3.96 -12.10
C LEU A 84 25.72 3.48 -11.33
N ASP A 85 26.52 4.42 -10.81
CA ASP A 85 27.51 4.12 -9.78
C ASP A 85 26.84 4.03 -8.39
N MET A 86 27.52 3.46 -7.40
CA MET A 86 26.96 3.28 -6.05
C MET A 86 26.54 4.60 -5.38
N ARG A 87 27.19 5.73 -5.71
CA ARG A 87 26.82 7.07 -5.20
C ARG A 87 25.54 7.59 -5.85
N ALA A 88 25.40 7.42 -7.15
CA ALA A 88 24.21 7.78 -7.90
C ALA A 88 23.03 6.91 -7.45
N PHE A 89 23.26 5.62 -7.21
CA PHE A 89 22.28 4.72 -6.61
C PHE A 89 21.86 5.17 -5.20
N TYR A 90 22.80 5.52 -4.31
CA TYR A 90 22.48 6.10 -2.99
C TYR A 90 21.59 7.33 -3.11
N SER A 91 21.96 8.26 -4.01
CA SER A 91 21.21 9.50 -4.24
C SER A 91 19.81 9.21 -4.80
N TYR A 92 19.70 8.22 -5.67
CA TYR A 92 18.44 7.76 -6.25
C TYR A 92 17.52 7.14 -5.19
N MET A 93 18.02 6.26 -4.32
CA MET A 93 17.23 5.70 -3.21
C MET A 93 16.72 6.77 -2.26
N LYS A 94 17.53 7.78 -1.95
CA LYS A 94 17.10 8.94 -1.14
C LYS A 94 16.00 9.74 -1.83
N ALA A 95 16.10 9.95 -3.14
CA ALA A 95 15.07 10.64 -3.92
C ALA A 95 13.75 9.86 -3.94
N VAL A 96 13.81 8.53 -4.12
CA VAL A 96 12.63 7.65 -4.10
C VAL A 96 11.96 7.65 -2.73
N LYS A 97 12.72 7.51 -1.63
CA LYS A 97 12.19 7.66 -0.26
C LYS A 97 11.49 8.99 -0.07
N THR A 98 12.12 10.09 -0.50
CA THR A 98 11.53 11.44 -0.42
C THR A 98 10.20 11.52 -1.16
N GLN A 99 10.13 10.97 -2.38
CA GLN A 99 8.90 10.97 -3.18
C GLN A 99 7.79 10.15 -2.51
N ILE A 100 8.11 8.99 -1.94
CA ILE A 100 7.13 8.12 -1.27
C ILE A 100 6.62 8.76 0.03
N ALA A 101 7.50 9.39 0.82
CA ALA A 101 7.19 9.91 2.15
C ALA A 101 6.65 11.35 2.16
N LEU A 102 7.16 12.23 1.31
CA LEU A 102 6.86 13.68 1.30
C LEU A 102 6.13 14.15 0.05
N GLY A 103 6.11 13.33 -1.01
CA GLY A 103 5.35 13.61 -2.22
C GLY A 103 6.13 14.40 -3.28
N CYS A 104 5.48 14.63 -4.42
CA CYS A 104 6.12 15.06 -5.68
C CYS A 104 6.68 16.50 -5.71
N SER A 105 6.68 17.25 -4.60
CA SER A 105 7.17 18.65 -4.60
C SER A 105 8.67 18.76 -4.88
N TYR A 106 9.47 17.73 -4.59
CA TYR A 106 10.93 17.74 -4.81
C TYR A 106 11.36 17.42 -6.24
N ILE A 107 10.45 16.95 -7.09
CA ILE A 107 10.73 16.42 -8.43
C ILE A 107 10.47 17.46 -9.54
N LEU A 108 9.59 18.44 -9.28
CA LEU A 108 9.12 19.41 -10.27
C LEU A 108 10.23 20.28 -10.87
N GLU A 109 11.38 20.42 -10.19
CA GLU A 109 12.48 21.24 -10.71
C GLU A 109 13.28 20.56 -11.84
N ASN A 110 13.11 19.25 -12.10
CA ASN A 110 13.84 18.53 -13.16
C ASN A 110 13.04 17.35 -13.76
N ASP A 111 11.86 17.61 -14.33
CA ASP A 111 10.97 16.57 -14.91
C ASP A 111 11.67 15.67 -15.96
N GLU A 112 12.70 16.17 -16.66
CA GLU A 112 13.48 15.43 -17.66
C GLU A 112 14.42 14.35 -17.08
N ARG A 113 14.68 14.36 -15.76
CA ARG A 113 15.59 13.40 -15.09
C ARG A 113 14.88 12.33 -14.28
N ASN A 114 13.55 12.31 -14.28
CA ASN A 114 12.80 11.33 -13.50
C ASN A 114 13.01 9.93 -14.05
N SER A 115 13.33 8.99 -13.15
CA SER A 115 13.42 7.60 -13.55
C SER A 115 12.04 7.07 -13.95
N PRO A 116 11.98 6.03 -14.80
CA PRO A 116 10.72 5.35 -15.14
C PRO A 116 9.93 4.93 -13.89
N PHE A 117 10.63 4.50 -12.83
CA PHE A 117 10.02 4.12 -11.57
C PHE A 117 9.40 5.31 -10.82
N GLN A 118 10.06 6.47 -10.77
CA GLN A 118 9.49 7.68 -10.16
C GLN A 118 8.24 8.18 -10.90
N CYS A 119 8.22 8.04 -12.22
CA CYS A 119 7.02 8.28 -13.04
C CYS A 119 5.89 7.30 -12.69
N LYS A 120 6.20 6.00 -12.56
CA LYS A 120 5.23 4.98 -12.11
C LYS A 120 4.67 5.32 -10.73
N LEU A 121 5.50 5.67 -9.74
CA LEU A 121 5.05 6.09 -8.40
C LEU A 121 4.04 7.25 -8.44
N ARG A 122 4.33 8.28 -9.25
CA ARG A 122 3.45 9.45 -9.42
C ARG A 122 2.11 9.05 -10.04
N GLU A 123 2.14 8.21 -11.07
CA GLU A 123 0.92 7.76 -11.74
C GLU A 123 0.06 6.88 -10.82
N SER A 124 0.67 5.93 -10.10
CA SER A 124 -0.04 5.13 -9.11
C SER A 124 -0.68 5.99 -8.03
N THR A 125 0.03 7.00 -7.53
CA THR A 125 -0.52 7.93 -6.53
C THR A 125 -1.76 8.65 -7.05
N LYS A 126 -1.77 9.08 -8.32
CA LYS A 126 -2.95 9.71 -8.94
C LYS A 126 -4.12 8.74 -9.07
N GLN A 127 -3.86 7.52 -9.53
CA GLN A 127 -4.90 6.50 -9.71
C GLN A 127 -5.51 6.08 -8.36
N ILE A 128 -4.68 5.93 -7.32
CA ILE A 128 -5.16 5.67 -5.94
C ILE A 128 -6.03 6.82 -5.43
N ASN A 129 -5.68 8.08 -5.70
CA ASN A 129 -6.53 9.23 -5.34
C ASN A 129 -7.90 9.19 -6.05
N GLN A 130 -7.96 8.76 -7.31
CA GLN A 130 -9.23 8.57 -8.03
C GLN A 130 -10.06 7.46 -7.38
N ILE A 131 -9.42 6.35 -7.00
CA ILE A 131 -10.08 5.25 -6.30
C ILE A 131 -10.65 5.72 -4.95
N ILE A 132 -9.90 6.53 -4.18
CA ILE A 132 -10.39 7.13 -2.93
C ILE A 132 -11.67 7.94 -3.18
N LEU A 133 -11.68 8.78 -4.22
CA LEU A 133 -12.84 9.59 -4.58
C LEU A 133 -14.07 8.72 -4.91
N ILE A 134 -13.87 7.65 -5.67
CA ILE A 134 -14.94 6.71 -6.03
C ILE A 134 -15.46 5.98 -4.79
N ALA A 135 -14.59 5.52 -3.89
CA ALA A 135 -15.00 4.90 -2.64
C ALA A 135 -15.84 5.86 -1.78
N LYS A 136 -15.42 7.13 -1.67
CA LYS A 136 -16.18 8.18 -0.96
C LYS A 136 -17.53 8.46 -1.65
N TYR A 137 -17.57 8.48 -2.97
CA TYR A 137 -18.81 8.62 -3.72
C TYR A 137 -19.79 7.49 -3.42
N ILE A 138 -19.34 6.22 -3.50
CA ILE A 138 -20.19 5.05 -3.20
C ILE A 138 -20.68 5.10 -1.75
N THR A 139 -19.85 5.55 -0.82
CA THR A 139 -20.22 5.74 0.59
C THR A 139 -21.42 6.69 0.72
N ILE A 140 -21.33 7.88 0.13
CA ILE A 140 -22.42 8.88 0.17
C ILE A 140 -23.65 8.38 -0.58
N PHE A 141 -23.44 7.75 -1.74
CA PHE A 141 -24.50 7.20 -2.55
C PHE A 141 -25.31 6.15 -1.78
N ALA A 142 -24.63 5.22 -1.11
CA ALA A 142 -25.25 4.19 -0.28
C ALA A 142 -26.01 4.78 0.92
N GLN A 143 -25.45 5.80 1.58
CA GLN A 143 -26.12 6.52 2.67
C GLN A 143 -27.39 7.21 2.16
N ASN A 144 -27.33 7.90 1.02
CA ASN A 144 -28.49 8.59 0.45
C ASN A 144 -29.61 7.61 0.09
N ILE A 145 -29.29 6.44 -0.46
CA ILE A 145 -30.28 5.38 -0.69
C ILE A 145 -30.90 4.91 0.63
N ALA A 146 -30.08 4.63 1.65
CA ALA A 146 -30.56 4.14 2.94
C ALA A 146 -31.50 5.14 3.63
N PHE A 147 -31.24 6.45 3.50
CA PHE A 147 -32.07 7.52 4.05
C PHE A 147 -33.16 8.03 3.10
N GLN A 148 -33.44 7.34 1.99
CA GLN A 148 -34.43 7.75 0.97
C GLN A 148 -34.23 9.20 0.47
N SER A 149 -32.98 9.66 0.51
CA SER A 149 -32.58 10.98 0.04
C SER A 149 -32.29 10.95 -1.45
N ARG A 150 -32.27 12.12 -2.09
CA ARG A 150 -31.92 12.23 -3.52
C ARG A 150 -30.51 11.68 -3.74
N THR A 151 -30.37 10.73 -4.65
CA THR A 151 -29.07 10.29 -5.14
C THR A 151 -28.45 11.40 -5.99
N ILE A 152 -27.13 11.59 -5.84
CA ILE A 152 -26.35 12.57 -6.58
C ILE A 152 -25.52 11.86 -7.63
N THR A 153 -25.26 12.50 -8.76
CA THR A 153 -24.35 11.94 -9.78
C THR A 153 -22.89 12.10 -9.33
N TYR A 154 -21.98 11.33 -9.94
CA TYR A 154 -20.55 11.44 -9.63
C TYR A 154 -20.01 12.86 -9.88
N LYS A 155 -20.42 13.52 -10.98
CA LYS A 155 -20.02 14.91 -11.29
C LYS A 155 -20.54 15.91 -10.27
N GLU A 156 -21.79 15.75 -9.80
CA GLU A 156 -22.34 16.57 -8.73
C GLU A 156 -21.57 16.38 -7.44
N PHE A 157 -21.21 15.13 -7.09
CA PHE A 157 -20.37 14.82 -5.95
C PHE A 157 -18.98 15.46 -6.07
N GLU A 158 -18.30 15.27 -7.19
CA GLU A 158 -16.93 15.77 -7.41
C GLU A 158 -16.86 17.30 -7.29
N ASN A 159 -17.84 18.02 -7.82
CA ASN A 159 -17.91 19.48 -7.71
C ASN A 159 -18.17 19.97 -6.28
N ASN A 160 -18.88 19.18 -5.46
CA ASN A 160 -19.26 19.55 -4.10
C ASN A 160 -18.20 19.17 -3.06
N VAL A 161 -17.36 18.18 -3.37
CA VAL A 161 -16.35 17.67 -2.43
C VAL A 161 -15.05 18.45 -2.57
N ARG A 162 -14.63 19.07 -1.47
CA ARG A 162 -13.26 19.59 -1.34
C ARG A 162 -12.29 18.44 -1.07
N PHE A 163 -11.92 17.72 -2.13
CA PHE A 163 -10.93 16.66 -2.03
C PHE A 163 -9.52 17.23 -2.09
N THR A 164 -8.76 17.10 -1.01
CA THR A 164 -7.32 17.40 -1.01
C THR A 164 -6.59 16.17 -1.53
N GLN A 165 -6.02 16.27 -2.74
CA GLN A 165 -5.22 15.21 -3.32
C GLN A 165 -4.01 14.90 -2.43
N ILE A 166 -3.86 13.62 -2.09
CA ILE A 166 -2.72 13.15 -1.31
C ILE A 166 -1.53 13.01 -2.25
N GLN A 167 -0.43 13.68 -1.92
CA GLN A 167 0.75 13.75 -2.78
C GLN A 167 1.73 12.59 -2.60
N THR A 168 1.53 11.77 -1.55
CA THR A 168 2.41 10.68 -1.15
C THR A 168 1.77 9.33 -1.46
N LEU A 169 2.55 8.40 -2.03
CA LEU A 169 2.05 7.03 -2.30
C LEU A 169 1.65 6.33 -0.98
N HIS A 170 2.49 6.46 0.04
CA HIS A 170 2.23 5.88 1.36
C HIS A 170 0.94 6.43 1.99
N GLY A 171 0.74 7.75 1.92
CA GLY A 171 -0.47 8.39 2.44
C GLY A 171 -1.71 8.03 1.63
N SER A 172 -1.61 7.98 0.30
CA SER A 172 -2.74 7.65 -0.57
C SER A 172 -3.19 6.21 -0.36
N LEU A 173 -2.27 5.26 -0.18
CA LEU A 173 -2.64 3.87 0.14
C LEU A 173 -3.36 3.75 1.49
N LYS A 174 -2.88 4.44 2.53
CA LYS A 174 -3.56 4.45 3.85
C LYS A 174 -4.96 5.04 3.79
N GLU A 175 -5.12 6.18 3.11
CA GLU A 175 -6.43 6.80 2.93
C GLU A 175 -7.36 5.93 2.06
N MET A 176 -6.82 5.23 1.06
CA MET A 176 -7.60 4.31 0.23
C MET A 176 -8.18 3.17 1.06
N LEU A 177 -7.36 2.50 1.89
CA LEU A 177 -7.84 1.43 2.77
C LEU A 177 -8.96 1.94 3.69
N LYS A 178 -8.75 3.12 4.28
CA LYS A 178 -9.76 3.77 5.15
C LYS A 178 -11.04 4.10 4.38
N ALA A 179 -10.95 4.67 3.19
CA ALA A 179 -12.11 5.04 2.38
C ALA A 179 -12.91 3.81 1.94
N VAL A 180 -12.23 2.71 1.59
CA VAL A 180 -12.89 1.43 1.26
C VAL A 180 -13.51 0.79 2.50
N ASP A 181 -12.89 0.89 3.67
CA ASP A 181 -13.50 0.44 4.95
C ASP A 181 -14.78 1.22 5.29
N GLU A 182 -14.76 2.54 5.12
CA GLU A 182 -15.93 3.39 5.33
C GLU A 182 -17.05 3.06 4.34
N MET A 183 -16.69 2.82 3.07
CA MET A 183 -17.61 2.36 2.04
C MET A 183 -18.25 1.03 2.40
N GLU A 184 -17.46 0.03 2.80
CA GLU A 184 -17.98 -1.28 3.23
C GLU A 184 -18.96 -1.18 4.40
N LYS A 185 -18.69 -0.28 5.36
CA LYS A 185 -19.58 -0.02 6.50
C LYS A 185 -20.88 0.66 6.09
N ALA A 186 -20.84 1.55 5.09
CA ALA A 186 -22.01 2.28 4.62
C ALA A 186 -22.91 1.44 3.70
N VAL A 187 -22.32 0.54 2.91
CA VAL A 187 -23.05 -0.35 1.99
C VAL A 187 -23.60 -1.56 2.76
N LEU A 188 -24.74 -1.36 3.44
CA LEU A 188 -25.43 -2.42 4.19
C LEU A 188 -26.05 -3.49 3.27
N PHE A 189 -26.54 -3.07 2.10
CA PHE A 189 -27.20 -3.93 1.11
C PHE A 189 -26.59 -3.69 -0.28
N PRO A 190 -25.52 -4.42 -0.65
CA PRO A 190 -24.83 -4.23 -1.93
C PRO A 190 -25.71 -4.38 -3.17
N CYS A 191 -26.84 -5.11 -3.07
CA CYS A 191 -27.81 -5.23 -4.17
C CYS A 191 -28.43 -3.90 -4.59
N LEU A 192 -28.61 -2.95 -3.66
CA LEU A 192 -29.19 -1.64 -3.98
C LEU A 192 -28.29 -0.81 -4.91
N LEU A 193 -26.98 -1.05 -4.89
CA LEU A 193 -26.04 -0.42 -5.81
C LEU A 193 -26.24 -0.90 -7.26
N LYS A 194 -26.71 -2.14 -7.43
CA LYS A 194 -27.01 -2.71 -8.74
C LYS A 194 -28.25 -2.07 -9.36
N ASP A 195 -29.25 -1.80 -8.54
CA ASP A 195 -30.57 -1.35 -9.02
C ASP A 195 -30.64 0.17 -9.24
N HIS A 196 -29.79 0.95 -8.57
CA HIS A 196 -29.84 2.41 -8.59
C HIS A 196 -28.58 3.10 -9.12
N GLY A 197 -27.48 2.38 -9.27
CA GLY A 197 -26.17 2.94 -9.57
C GLY A 197 -25.78 2.90 -11.04
N THR A 198 -25.62 4.06 -11.68
CA THR A 198 -25.06 4.18 -13.04
C THR A 198 -23.56 4.47 -13.01
N VAL A 199 -22.79 3.87 -13.93
CA VAL A 199 -21.32 4.00 -14.00
C VAL A 199 -20.85 5.03 -15.04
N ASP A 200 -21.75 5.52 -15.90
CA ASP A 200 -21.42 6.32 -17.10
C ASP A 200 -20.58 7.58 -16.84
N ASP A 201 -20.70 8.18 -15.65
CA ASP A 201 -19.98 9.40 -15.26
C ASP A 201 -18.72 9.13 -14.40
N LEU A 202 -18.39 7.87 -14.08
CA LEU A 202 -17.26 7.55 -13.21
C LEU A 202 -15.92 7.61 -13.98
N PRO A 203 -14.81 7.99 -13.30
CA PRO A 203 -13.48 7.85 -13.85
C PRO A 203 -13.22 6.37 -14.17
N LYS A 204 -12.56 6.10 -15.30
CA LYS A 204 -12.14 4.73 -15.64
C LYS A 204 -11.06 4.30 -14.66
N ILE A 205 -11.40 3.33 -13.81
CA ILE A 205 -10.48 2.70 -12.85
C ILE A 205 -9.53 1.74 -13.58
N SER A 206 -9.92 1.24 -14.76
CA SER A 206 -9.23 0.22 -15.54
C SER A 206 -9.22 0.58 -17.03
N ASN A 207 -8.08 0.41 -17.70
CA ASN A 207 -7.90 0.77 -19.12
C ASN A 207 -7.93 -0.44 -20.09
N SER A 208 -8.12 -1.67 -19.60
CA SER A 208 -8.26 -2.85 -20.46
C SER A 208 -9.69 -3.40 -20.46
N SER A 209 -10.05 -3.96 -21.59
CA SER A 209 -11.32 -4.61 -21.89
C SER A 209 -11.53 -5.89 -21.06
N SER A 210 -12.02 -5.76 -19.81
CA SER A 210 -12.86 -6.72 -19.01
C SER A 210 -12.68 -6.47 -17.50
N PRO A 211 -13.70 -6.71 -16.61
CA PRO A 211 -15.06 -7.14 -16.87
C PRO A 211 -15.97 -5.92 -17.10
N ASN A 212 -17.11 -6.16 -17.72
CA ASN A 212 -18.19 -5.19 -17.84
C ASN A 212 -18.53 -4.61 -16.46
N VAL A 213 -18.02 -3.42 -16.14
CA VAL A 213 -18.42 -2.67 -14.95
C VAL A 213 -19.73 -1.98 -15.32
N ASP A 214 -20.82 -2.75 -15.26
CA ASP A 214 -22.12 -2.30 -15.77
C ASP A 214 -22.87 -1.49 -14.70
N ASN A 215 -22.52 -1.65 -13.42
CA ASN A 215 -23.22 -1.01 -12.31
C ASN A 215 -22.26 -0.69 -11.13
N LEU A 216 -22.74 0.11 -10.16
CA LEU A 216 -21.94 0.48 -8.98
C LEU A 216 -21.63 -0.69 -8.04
N HIS A 217 -22.38 -1.80 -8.11
CA HIS A 217 -22.07 -3.00 -7.34
C HIS A 217 -20.79 -3.69 -7.84
N ASP A 218 -20.55 -3.68 -9.15
CA ASP A 218 -19.32 -4.20 -9.75
C ASP A 218 -18.11 -3.36 -9.31
N VAL A 219 -18.25 -2.03 -9.31
CA VAL A 219 -17.24 -1.10 -8.78
C VAL A 219 -16.97 -1.37 -7.30
N PHE A 220 -18.02 -1.51 -6.48
CA PHE A 220 -17.91 -1.84 -5.06
C PHE A 220 -17.11 -3.13 -4.84
N THR A 221 -17.40 -4.17 -5.63
CA THR A 221 -16.71 -5.47 -5.54
C THR A 221 -15.25 -5.34 -5.97
N LEU A 222 -14.95 -4.61 -7.04
CA LEU A 222 -13.57 -4.34 -7.49
C LEU A 222 -12.75 -3.64 -6.40
N LEU A 223 -13.31 -2.61 -5.76
CA LEU A 223 -12.62 -1.87 -4.70
C LEU A 223 -12.31 -2.74 -3.48
N LYS A 224 -13.20 -3.68 -3.13
CA LYS A 224 -12.96 -4.66 -2.06
C LYS A 224 -11.83 -5.63 -2.40
N LEU A 225 -11.83 -6.14 -3.63
CA LEU A 225 -10.77 -7.03 -4.10
C LEU A 225 -9.41 -6.32 -4.08
N LEU A 226 -9.38 -5.07 -4.53
CA LEU A 226 -8.18 -4.25 -4.52
C LEU A 226 -7.68 -3.94 -3.11
N LYS A 227 -8.57 -3.62 -2.16
CA LYS A 227 -8.21 -3.48 -0.74
C LYS A 227 -7.58 -4.76 -0.21
N ASN A 228 -8.19 -5.92 -0.49
CA ASN A 228 -7.65 -7.20 -0.04
C ASN A 228 -6.28 -7.49 -0.65
N GLU A 229 -6.02 -7.08 -1.89
CA GLU A 229 -4.71 -7.21 -2.53
C GLU A 229 -3.65 -6.29 -1.92
N ILE A 230 -4.00 -5.06 -1.54
CA ILE A 230 -3.05 -4.16 -0.86
C ILE A 230 -2.68 -4.73 0.51
N LEU A 231 -3.65 -5.33 1.21
CA LEU A 231 -3.47 -5.97 2.52
C LEU A 231 -2.79 -7.33 2.44
N SER A 232 -3.04 -8.08 1.36
CA SER A 232 -2.38 -9.36 1.05
C SER A 232 -1.14 -9.11 0.20
N SER A 233 -0.35 -10.13 -0.11
CA SER A 233 0.69 -9.95 -1.15
C SER A 233 -0.01 -9.87 -2.52
N PRO A 234 0.41 -9.01 -3.46
CA PRO A 234 -0.19 -8.86 -4.81
C PRO A 234 0.06 -10.05 -5.76
N ARG A 235 0.17 -11.28 -5.23
CA ARG A 235 0.38 -12.52 -5.97
C ARG A 235 -0.79 -13.51 -5.86
N ASP A 236 -1.75 -13.26 -4.98
CA ASP A 236 -2.87 -14.20 -4.70
C ASP A 236 -4.23 -13.74 -5.26
N SER A 237 -4.27 -12.67 -6.05
CA SER A 237 -5.53 -12.03 -6.47
C SER A 237 -6.15 -12.68 -7.71
N GLN A 238 -7.39 -13.17 -7.56
CA GLN A 238 -8.30 -13.59 -8.65
C GLN A 238 -8.81 -12.41 -9.50
N ILE A 239 -8.05 -11.32 -9.57
CA ILE A 239 -8.46 -10.09 -10.24
C ILE A 239 -7.96 -10.17 -11.69
N PRO A 240 -8.80 -9.84 -12.69
CA PRO A 240 -8.37 -9.77 -14.07
C PRO A 240 -7.10 -8.92 -14.21
N GLU A 241 -6.19 -9.31 -15.10
CA GLU A 241 -4.97 -8.57 -15.44
C GLU A 241 -5.31 -7.20 -16.00
N ASP A 242 -5.58 -6.25 -15.11
CA ASP A 242 -5.75 -4.85 -15.46
C ASP A 242 -4.44 -4.09 -15.23
N SER A 243 -4.25 -3.08 -16.06
CA SER A 243 -3.14 -2.14 -16.07
C SER A 243 -2.78 -1.59 -14.68
N PHE A 244 -3.78 -1.37 -13.82
CA PHE A 244 -3.54 -0.91 -12.45
C PHE A 244 -2.95 -1.99 -11.53
N HIS A 245 -3.42 -3.23 -11.64
CA HIS A 245 -2.87 -4.38 -10.89
C HIS A 245 -1.41 -4.64 -11.28
N ILE A 246 -1.12 -4.64 -12.58
CA ILE A 246 0.24 -4.78 -13.08
C ILE A 246 1.12 -3.66 -12.52
N MET A 247 0.63 -2.42 -12.50
CA MET A 247 1.35 -1.28 -11.95
C MET A 247 1.65 -1.42 -10.45
N LEU A 248 0.68 -1.83 -9.63
CA LEU A 248 0.88 -2.03 -8.19
C LEU A 248 1.84 -3.19 -7.91
N SER A 249 1.70 -4.29 -8.65
CA SER A 249 2.59 -5.46 -8.53
C SER A 249 4.02 -5.11 -8.92
N ASP A 250 4.22 -4.36 -10.02
CA ASP A 250 5.52 -3.82 -10.44
C ASP A 250 6.17 -2.99 -9.33
N LEU A 251 5.41 -2.05 -8.75
CA LEU A 251 5.91 -1.21 -7.65
C LEU A 251 6.28 -2.03 -6.42
N TYR A 252 5.45 -3.00 -6.06
CA TYR A 252 5.70 -3.90 -4.95
C TYR A 252 6.99 -4.69 -5.16
N GLN A 253 7.19 -5.31 -6.34
CA GLN A 253 8.41 -6.07 -6.64
C GLN A 253 9.64 -5.16 -6.68
N ALA A 254 9.54 -3.99 -7.30
CA ALA A 254 10.65 -3.05 -7.36
C ALA A 254 11.07 -2.57 -5.97
N LEU A 255 10.13 -2.27 -5.07
CA LEU A 255 10.47 -1.86 -3.70
C LEU A 255 11.12 -2.98 -2.88
N LEU A 256 10.73 -4.25 -3.10
CA LEU A 256 11.44 -5.38 -2.50
C LEU A 256 12.89 -5.48 -2.98
N VAL A 257 13.10 -5.33 -4.29
CA VAL A 257 14.45 -5.32 -4.89
C VAL A 257 15.27 -4.16 -4.36
N TYR A 258 14.70 -2.95 -4.35
CA TYR A 258 15.37 -1.74 -3.88
C TYR A 258 15.71 -1.82 -2.39
N THR A 259 14.84 -2.42 -1.58
CA THR A 259 15.12 -2.69 -0.15
C THR A 259 16.34 -3.61 0.01
N SER A 260 16.40 -4.70 -0.76
CA SER A 260 17.54 -5.63 -0.74
C SER A 260 18.84 -4.95 -1.18
N LEU A 261 18.80 -4.21 -2.29
CA LEU A 261 19.96 -3.48 -2.82
C LEU A 261 20.46 -2.41 -1.85
N THR A 262 19.55 -1.65 -1.24
CA THR A 262 19.87 -0.62 -0.22
C THR A 262 20.54 -1.26 1.00
N SER A 263 20.03 -2.40 1.47
CA SER A 263 20.65 -3.13 2.58
C SER A 263 22.06 -3.63 2.23
N ASN A 264 22.25 -4.14 1.01
CA ASN A 264 23.54 -4.62 0.53
C ASN A 264 24.55 -3.48 0.37
N LEU A 265 24.13 -2.33 -0.18
CA LEU A 265 24.96 -1.12 -0.27
C LEU A 265 25.43 -0.69 1.13
N THR A 266 24.50 -0.65 2.09
CA THR A 266 24.80 -0.27 3.47
C THR A 266 25.82 -1.20 4.11
N LYS A 267 25.68 -2.53 3.89
CA LYS A 267 26.65 -3.52 4.36
C LYS A 267 28.02 -3.35 3.69
N ARG A 268 28.04 -3.13 2.37
CA ARG A 268 29.28 -2.91 1.61
C ARG A 268 30.02 -1.67 2.11
N TYR A 269 29.30 -0.58 2.35
CA TYR A 269 29.88 0.63 2.93
C TYR A 269 30.45 0.40 4.34
N LYS A 270 29.74 -0.34 5.20
CA LYS A 270 30.25 -0.71 6.53
C LYS A 270 31.56 -1.50 6.42
N GLN A 271 31.68 -2.43 5.48
CA GLN A 271 32.92 -3.17 5.24
C GLN A 271 34.06 -2.24 4.77
N GLU A 272 33.81 -1.36 3.81
CA GLU A 272 34.82 -0.41 3.33
C GLU A 272 35.33 0.56 4.41
N VAL A 273 34.44 1.02 5.30
CA VAL A 273 34.81 1.98 6.35
C VAL A 273 35.41 1.30 7.59
N GLN A 274 35.05 0.05 7.90
CA GLN A 274 35.63 -0.71 9.01
C GLN A 274 36.97 -1.38 8.68
N CYS A 275 37.36 -1.45 7.41
CA CYS A 275 38.65 -1.99 6.97
C CYS A 275 39.80 -0.95 6.97
N VAL A 276 39.65 0.18 7.67
CA VAL A 276 40.68 1.23 7.83
C VAL A 276 41.24 1.22 9.25
#